data_AF-A0A7V6YH42-F1
#
_entry.id   AF-A0A7V6YH42-F1
#
_cell.length_a   1.000
_cell.length_b   1.000
_cell.length_c   1.000
_cell.angle_alpha   90.00
_cell.angle_beta   90.00
_cell.angle_gamma   90.00
#
_symmetry.space_group_name_H-M   'P 1'
#
loop_
_entity.id
_entity.type
_entity.pdbx_description
1 polymer ?
#
loop_
_entity_poly.entity_id
_entity_poly.type
_entity_poly.pdbx_seq_one_letter_code
_entity_poly.pdbx_strand_id
1 'polypeptide(L)'
;MSTVRKLALVFGAILFLTLSGCQRAQAPEQKPAPPPPAIGVSLISGRFEEVLTPWQKEMETLAKEKKIRLLWKKAKDAREQEKQFDELIKAKPDAIIAFLPEVKTARTLAEKAKEQDQRLLAAGVLPPDTPLDGFVGPDPKTVGLEQGEFVAESLREKPSGRVLIMITDPQSQWEQQVLAGNREGLAKHGGLQVIEREMPTADVPLALNRLWAELGALEAVITHDDETTRKVLVSLAGQPFAPVTAGIGASKETAQYIAAGKHHGEVDLEPEAMARYVFDAAVKLGSSGDWDYEGWVDSGSYQVPVLYTPLRVITRDNLDLLKARHGSLEPKAPDGRVDGEGSGRENSAGGGDQGQEKQGTKIKVKLKGGQELEFQVPGEVQGIEVESGGGEKQQQQEQKEGQGQSS
;
A
#
# COMPACT_ATOMS: atom_id res chain seq x y z
N MET A 1 4.89 91.74 -54.34
CA MET A 1 5.67 91.01 -53.32
C MET A 1 5.24 91.48 -51.94
N SER A 2 5.07 90.52 -51.02
CA SER A 2 5.08 90.70 -49.56
C SER A 2 3.97 91.56 -48.94
N THR A 3 2.94 90.92 -48.38
CA THR A 3 2.81 90.73 -46.92
C THR A 3 1.46 90.10 -46.58
N VAL A 4 1.43 88.77 -46.44
CA VAL A 4 0.38 88.04 -45.72
C VAL A 4 0.99 87.61 -44.40
N ARG A 5 0.66 88.29 -43.32
CA ARG A 5 0.87 87.84 -41.94
C ARG A 5 0.14 88.81 -41.01
N LYS A 6 -0.57 88.25 -40.02
CA LYS A 6 -1.30 88.89 -38.92
C LYS A 6 -2.79 89.15 -39.18
N LEU A 7 -3.56 88.06 -39.29
CA LEU A 7 -4.95 88.07 -38.81
C LEU A 7 -5.37 86.64 -38.43
N ALA A 8 -4.77 86.12 -37.36
CA ALA A 8 -5.14 84.81 -36.79
C ALA A 8 -4.76 84.79 -35.32
N LEU A 9 -5.50 85.54 -34.51
CA LEU A 9 -5.52 85.40 -33.05
C LEU A 9 -6.69 86.27 -32.58
N VAL A 10 -7.77 85.65 -32.10
CA VAL A 10 -8.66 86.11 -31.02
C VAL A 10 -10.04 85.40 -31.05
N PHE A 11 -10.50 84.82 -32.16
CA PHE A 11 -11.86 84.21 -32.22
C PHE A 11 -11.89 82.68 -32.24
N GLY A 12 -11.24 82.03 -31.27
CA GLY A 12 -11.21 80.56 -31.20
C GLY A 12 -11.10 79.99 -29.79
N ALA A 13 -11.56 80.71 -28.77
CA ALA A 13 -11.38 80.32 -27.36
C ALA A 13 -12.68 80.05 -26.59
N ILE A 14 -13.84 79.92 -27.25
CA ILE A 14 -15.13 79.70 -26.58
C ILE A 14 -16.00 78.74 -27.40
N LEU A 15 -15.59 77.48 -27.58
CA LEU A 15 -16.53 76.42 -28.01
C LEU A 15 -16.04 74.98 -27.78
N PHE A 16 -15.32 74.68 -26.68
CA PHE A 16 -14.95 73.29 -26.34
C PHE A 16 -14.95 73.06 -24.82
N LEU A 17 -16.04 73.42 -24.15
CA LEU A 17 -16.19 73.29 -22.68
C LEU A 17 -17.44 72.51 -22.24
N THR A 18 -17.96 71.58 -23.05
CA THR A 18 -19.12 70.76 -22.63
C THR A 18 -19.08 69.33 -23.17
N LEU A 19 -18.04 68.55 -22.87
CA LEU A 19 -18.10 67.08 -22.91
C LEU A 19 -17.18 66.48 -21.83
N SER A 20 -17.36 66.88 -20.57
CA SER A 20 -16.91 66.07 -19.43
C SER A 20 -17.93 64.96 -19.18
N GLY A 21 -17.96 63.99 -20.10
CA GLY A 21 -18.56 62.70 -19.82
C GLY A 21 -17.70 62.00 -18.77
N CYS A 22 -18.27 61.69 -17.61
CA CYS A 22 -17.68 60.76 -16.64
C CYS A 22 -17.52 59.40 -17.32
N GLN A 23 -16.41 59.22 -18.02
CA GLN A 23 -15.95 57.90 -18.44
C GLN A 23 -15.45 57.22 -17.18
N ARG A 24 -16.37 56.52 -16.51
CA ARG A 24 -16.06 55.58 -15.43
C ARG A 24 -15.03 54.63 -16.02
N ALA A 25 -13.76 54.83 -15.69
CA ALA A 25 -12.68 53.95 -16.07
C ALA A 25 -13.12 52.55 -15.62
N GLN A 26 -13.48 51.70 -16.58
CA GLN A 26 -13.63 50.28 -16.30
C GLN A 26 -12.29 49.85 -15.72
N ALA A 27 -12.31 49.45 -14.46
CA ALA A 27 -11.18 48.78 -13.84
C ALA A 27 -10.74 47.69 -14.82
N PRO A 28 -9.44 47.59 -15.17
CA PRO A 28 -8.99 46.59 -16.11
C PRO A 28 -9.53 45.24 -15.63
N GLU A 29 -10.30 44.55 -16.49
CA GLU A 29 -10.78 43.20 -16.21
C GLU A 29 -9.56 42.37 -15.82
N GLN A 30 -9.48 42.01 -14.54
CA GLN A 30 -8.45 41.11 -14.06
C GLN A 30 -8.63 39.82 -14.84
N LYS A 31 -7.66 39.48 -15.71
CA LYS A 31 -7.60 38.16 -16.33
C LYS A 31 -7.78 37.13 -15.22
N PRO A 32 -8.69 36.14 -15.39
CA PRO A 32 -8.84 35.09 -14.40
C PRO A 32 -7.47 34.53 -14.05
N ALA A 33 -7.19 34.39 -12.75
CA ALA A 33 -5.95 33.76 -12.32
C ALA A 33 -5.82 32.41 -13.04
N PRO A 34 -4.63 32.06 -13.56
CA PRO A 34 -4.43 30.76 -14.18
C PRO A 34 -4.84 29.66 -13.18
N PRO A 35 -5.41 28.55 -13.66
CA PRO A 35 -5.77 27.45 -12.78
C PRO A 35 -4.53 26.98 -12.01
N PRO A 36 -4.70 26.49 -10.77
CA PRO A 36 -3.58 25.95 -10.02
C PRO A 36 -2.93 24.78 -10.78
N PRO A 37 -1.61 24.58 -10.65
CA PRO A 37 -0.93 23.43 -11.25
C PRO A 37 -1.63 22.13 -10.87
N ALA A 38 -1.68 21.19 -11.80
CA ALA A 38 -2.39 19.94 -11.65
C ALA A 38 -1.45 18.75 -11.83
N ILE A 39 -1.49 17.80 -10.90
CA ILE A 39 -0.77 16.54 -11.00
C ILE A 39 -1.78 15.41 -11.17
N GLY A 40 -1.59 14.60 -12.21
CA GLY A 40 -2.35 13.38 -12.41
C GLY A 40 -1.81 12.28 -11.52
N VAL A 41 -2.69 11.48 -10.92
CA VAL A 41 -2.28 10.35 -10.10
C VAL A 41 -3.04 9.11 -10.54
N SER A 42 -2.32 8.13 -11.07
CA SER A 42 -2.85 6.86 -11.56
C SER A 42 -2.39 5.71 -10.67
N LEU A 43 -3.30 5.21 -9.85
CA LEU A 43 -3.06 4.07 -8.96
C LEU A 43 -3.83 2.84 -9.43
N ILE A 44 -3.25 1.68 -9.17
CA ILE A 44 -3.95 0.40 -9.20
C ILE A 44 -4.06 -0.12 -7.76
N SER A 45 -5.29 -0.18 -7.28
CA SER A 45 -5.68 -0.74 -5.99
C SER A 45 -5.77 -2.27 -6.05
N GLY A 46 -5.81 -2.92 -4.90
CA GLY A 46 -5.76 -4.38 -4.78
C GLY A 46 -4.84 -4.78 -3.64
N ARG A 47 -3.89 -5.69 -3.89
CA ARG A 47 -2.91 -6.14 -2.87
C ARG A 47 -2.02 -5.03 -2.29
N PHE A 48 -2.01 -3.84 -2.88
CA PHE A 48 -1.20 -2.70 -2.47
C PHE A 48 -1.95 -1.68 -1.61
N GLU A 49 -3.22 -1.94 -1.26
CA GLU A 49 -4.07 -0.97 -0.57
C GLU A 49 -3.48 -0.46 0.75
N GLU A 50 -2.80 -1.33 1.50
CA GLU A 50 -2.15 -0.96 2.76
C GLU A 50 -0.98 0.02 2.59
N VAL A 51 -0.31 -0.04 1.44
CA VAL A 51 0.75 0.90 1.06
C VAL A 51 0.16 2.19 0.49
N LEU A 52 -0.87 2.07 -0.37
CA LEU A 52 -1.44 3.19 -1.10
C LEU A 52 -2.34 4.10 -0.25
N THR A 53 -2.96 3.59 0.81
CA THR A 53 -3.81 4.39 1.71
C THR A 53 -3.03 5.49 2.45
N PRO A 54 -1.96 5.20 3.20
CA PRO A 54 -1.16 6.25 3.84
C PRO A 54 -0.51 7.17 2.80
N TRP A 55 -0.10 6.62 1.66
CA TRP A 55 0.48 7.38 0.55
C TRP A 55 -0.49 8.42 -0.01
N GLN A 56 -1.75 8.04 -0.27
CA GLN A 56 -2.80 8.94 -0.75
C GLN A 56 -3.06 10.08 0.26
N LYS A 57 -3.18 9.74 1.55
CA LYS A 57 -3.43 10.73 2.61
C LYS A 57 -2.31 11.78 2.69
N GLU A 58 -1.05 11.34 2.58
CA GLU A 58 0.09 12.24 2.59
C GLU A 58 0.10 13.15 1.35
N MET A 59 -0.15 12.60 0.15
CA MET A 59 -0.27 13.41 -1.07
C MET A 59 -1.37 14.45 -1.00
N GLU A 60 -2.55 14.11 -0.47
CA GLU A 60 -3.64 15.07 -0.30
C GLU A 60 -3.28 16.19 0.67
N THR A 61 -2.47 15.89 1.69
CA THR A 61 -1.95 16.87 2.64
C THR A 61 -0.99 17.84 1.93
N LEU A 62 0.00 17.30 1.21
CA LEU A 62 0.96 18.08 0.44
C LEU A 62 0.30 18.94 -0.64
N ALA A 63 -0.70 18.39 -1.34
CA ALA A 63 -1.45 19.10 -2.35
C ALA A 63 -2.19 20.32 -1.78
N LYS A 64 -2.80 20.18 -0.59
CA LYS A 64 -3.46 21.30 0.10
C LYS A 64 -2.45 22.36 0.52
N GLU A 65 -1.33 21.96 1.12
CA GLU A 65 -0.27 22.87 1.56
C GLU A 65 0.34 23.66 0.41
N LYS A 66 0.60 22.99 -0.71
CA LYS A 66 1.26 23.56 -1.89
C LYS A 66 0.29 24.13 -2.94
N LYS A 67 -1.02 24.07 -2.66
CA LYS A 67 -2.11 24.52 -3.55
C LYS A 67 -2.06 23.89 -4.95
N ILE A 68 -1.72 22.60 -4.99
CA ILE A 68 -1.69 21.77 -6.20
C ILE A 68 -3.00 21.00 -6.32
N ARG A 69 -3.56 20.93 -7.52
CA ARG A 69 -4.76 20.14 -7.80
C ARG A 69 -4.36 18.69 -8.13
N LEU A 70 -4.86 17.72 -7.39
CA LEU A 70 -4.68 16.31 -7.73
C LEU A 70 -5.84 15.81 -8.58
N LEU A 71 -5.51 15.14 -9.69
CA LEU A 71 -6.46 14.42 -10.53
C LEU A 71 -6.33 12.94 -10.22
N TRP A 72 -7.17 12.43 -9.32
CA TRP A 72 -7.10 11.06 -8.85
C TRP A 72 -7.78 10.07 -9.79
N LYS A 73 -7.07 8.99 -10.09
CA LYS A 73 -7.59 7.77 -10.70
C LYS A 73 -7.08 6.58 -9.92
N LYS A 74 -8.01 5.83 -9.35
CA LYS A 74 -7.74 4.60 -8.61
C LYS A 74 -8.50 3.48 -9.30
N ALA A 75 -7.76 2.60 -9.97
CA ALA A 75 -8.30 1.47 -10.71
C ALA A 75 -8.29 0.22 -9.84
N LYS A 76 -9.19 -0.73 -10.08
CA LYS A 76 -9.15 -2.05 -9.42
C LYS A 76 -8.29 -3.07 -10.15
N ASP A 77 -8.00 -2.80 -11.42
CA ASP A 77 -7.27 -3.70 -12.31
C ASP A 77 -6.56 -2.90 -13.43
N ALA A 78 -5.63 -3.58 -14.11
CA ALA A 78 -4.82 -3.01 -15.19
C ALA A 78 -5.64 -2.42 -16.35
N ARG A 79 -6.77 -3.05 -16.69
CA ARG A 79 -7.62 -2.60 -17.81
C ARG A 79 -8.38 -1.33 -17.44
N GLU A 80 -8.85 -1.24 -16.21
CA GLU A 80 -9.44 -0.02 -15.69
C GLU A 80 -8.40 1.09 -15.57
N GLN A 81 -7.19 0.79 -15.12
CA GLN A 81 -6.10 1.76 -15.02
C GLN A 81 -5.80 2.40 -16.37
N GLU A 82 -5.74 1.59 -17.43
CA GLU A 82 -5.51 2.10 -18.78
C GLU A 82 -6.60 3.08 -19.25
N LYS A 83 -7.88 2.75 -19.03
CA LYS A 83 -8.99 3.66 -19.40
C LYS A 83 -8.95 4.96 -18.60
N GLN A 84 -8.72 4.85 -17.30
CA GLN A 84 -8.63 5.99 -16.41
C GLN A 84 -7.41 6.87 -16.73
N PHE A 85 -6.31 6.28 -17.21
CA PHE A 85 -5.12 7.00 -17.66
C PHE A 85 -5.39 7.83 -18.92
N ASP A 86 -6.18 7.31 -19.87
CA ASP A 86 -6.62 8.09 -21.04
C ASP A 86 -7.42 9.35 -20.62
N GLU A 87 -8.20 9.27 -19.54
CA GLU A 87 -8.91 10.42 -18.97
C GLU A 87 -7.95 11.42 -18.32
N LEU A 88 -6.88 10.94 -17.66
CA LEU A 88 -5.84 11.81 -17.10
C LEU A 88 -5.10 12.58 -18.18
N ILE A 89 -4.63 11.90 -19.24
CA ILE A 89 -3.95 12.56 -20.36
C ILE A 89 -4.85 13.63 -20.97
N LYS A 90 -6.14 13.35 -21.18
CA LYS A 90 -7.10 14.34 -21.73
C LYS A 90 -7.25 15.56 -20.83
N ALA A 91 -7.12 15.39 -19.52
CA ALA A 91 -7.17 16.48 -18.56
C ALA A 91 -5.88 17.33 -18.52
N LYS A 92 -4.82 16.90 -19.20
CA LYS A 92 -3.53 17.59 -19.36
C LYS A 92 -2.95 18.12 -18.03
N PRO A 93 -2.72 17.25 -17.03
CA PRO A 93 -1.94 17.66 -15.87
C PRO A 93 -0.51 18.04 -16.28
N ASP A 94 0.18 18.79 -15.42
CA ASP A 94 1.56 19.20 -15.65
C ASP A 94 2.53 18.00 -15.60
N ALA A 95 2.20 16.98 -14.79
CA ALA A 95 2.85 15.67 -14.78
C ALA A 95 1.90 14.59 -14.26
N ILE A 96 2.20 13.32 -14.54
CA ILE A 96 1.47 12.17 -14.03
C ILE A 96 2.39 11.33 -13.14
N ILE A 97 1.92 11.00 -11.94
CA ILE A 97 2.48 9.97 -11.07
C ILE A 97 1.70 8.68 -11.34
N ALA A 98 2.39 7.57 -11.58
CA ALA A 98 1.75 6.28 -11.78
C ALA A 98 2.38 5.14 -10.98
N PHE A 99 1.54 4.35 -10.31
CA PHE A 99 1.95 3.08 -9.72
C PHE A 99 1.73 1.96 -10.76
N LEU A 100 2.81 1.37 -11.26
CA LEU A 100 2.81 0.54 -12.47
C LEU A 100 3.35 -0.90 -12.21
N PRO A 101 2.68 -1.71 -11.38
CA PRO A 101 3.17 -3.04 -11.03
C PRO A 101 3.06 -4.07 -12.17
N GLU A 102 2.21 -3.80 -13.18
CA GLU A 102 1.97 -4.71 -14.31
C GLU A 102 2.77 -4.30 -15.54
N VAL A 103 3.73 -5.15 -15.96
CA VAL A 103 4.72 -4.84 -17.02
C VAL A 103 4.06 -4.40 -18.33
N LYS A 104 3.07 -5.15 -18.81
CA LYS A 104 2.41 -4.85 -20.11
C LYS A 104 1.69 -3.51 -20.05
N THR A 105 0.97 -3.25 -18.98
CA THR A 105 0.24 -1.99 -18.79
C THR A 105 1.22 -0.84 -18.64
N ALA A 106 2.30 -1.00 -17.86
CA ALA A 106 3.32 0.03 -17.68
C ALA A 106 3.87 0.56 -19.01
N ARG A 107 4.27 -0.36 -19.92
CA ARG A 107 4.75 0.00 -21.26
C ARG A 107 3.70 0.75 -22.07
N THR A 108 2.49 0.24 -22.14
CA THR A 108 1.39 0.87 -22.89
C THR A 108 1.11 2.29 -22.38
N LEU A 109 1.08 2.51 -21.06
CA LEU A 109 0.81 3.83 -20.49
C LEU A 109 1.96 4.81 -20.74
N ALA A 110 3.20 4.34 -20.64
CA ALA A 110 4.39 5.15 -20.91
C ALA A 110 4.50 5.56 -22.38
N GLU A 111 4.25 4.65 -23.32
CA GLU A 111 4.20 4.96 -24.75
C GLU A 111 3.10 6.00 -25.05
N LYS A 112 1.89 5.82 -24.50
CA LYS A 112 0.80 6.79 -24.61
C LYS A 112 1.16 8.17 -24.04
N ALA A 113 1.80 8.21 -22.87
CA ALA A 113 2.22 9.47 -22.26
C ALA A 113 3.22 10.22 -23.16
N LYS A 114 4.22 9.50 -23.67
CA LYS A 114 5.21 10.03 -24.60
C LYS A 114 4.60 10.54 -25.91
N GLU A 115 3.67 9.79 -26.51
CA GLU A 115 2.96 10.21 -27.73
C GLU A 115 2.16 11.50 -27.55
N GLN A 116 1.74 11.79 -26.31
CA GLN A 116 0.91 12.94 -25.96
C GLN A 116 1.72 14.05 -25.27
N ASP A 117 3.05 13.97 -25.30
CA ASP A 117 3.97 14.91 -24.65
C ASP A 117 3.66 15.14 -23.16
N GLN A 118 3.23 14.05 -22.49
CA GLN A 118 2.84 14.05 -21.09
C GLN A 118 3.98 13.46 -20.24
N ARG A 119 4.43 14.24 -19.25
CA ARG A 119 5.45 13.82 -18.29
C ARG A 119 4.93 12.71 -17.37
N LEU A 120 5.63 11.59 -17.29
CA LEU A 120 5.24 10.39 -16.53
C LEU A 120 6.36 9.94 -15.59
N LEU A 121 6.04 9.93 -14.30
CA LEU A 121 6.91 9.47 -13.22
C LEU A 121 6.34 8.18 -12.60
N ALA A 122 7.11 7.10 -12.63
CA ALA A 122 6.73 5.84 -11.99
C ALA A 122 7.02 5.89 -10.49
N ALA A 123 6.15 5.28 -9.70
CA ALA A 123 6.25 5.23 -8.24
C ALA A 123 6.31 3.79 -7.73
N GLY A 124 7.17 3.54 -6.74
CA GLY A 124 7.22 2.33 -5.93
C GLY A 124 7.90 1.12 -6.58
N VAL A 125 7.49 0.72 -7.78
CA VAL A 125 8.14 -0.38 -8.53
C VAL A 125 8.57 0.14 -9.90
N LEU A 126 9.83 -0.11 -10.27
CA LEU A 126 10.34 0.21 -11.60
C LEU A 126 9.86 -0.86 -12.60
N PRO A 127 8.97 -0.52 -13.56
CA PRO A 127 8.58 -1.46 -14.58
C PRO A 127 9.73 -1.67 -15.59
N PRO A 128 10.02 -2.92 -16.00
CA PRO A 128 11.05 -3.18 -17.00
C PRO A 128 10.62 -2.69 -18.39
N ASP A 129 11.60 -2.37 -19.21
CA ASP A 129 11.52 -1.91 -20.60
C ASP A 129 10.51 -0.80 -20.85
N THR A 130 10.43 0.18 -19.93
CA THR A 130 9.40 1.23 -19.92
C THR A 130 10.03 2.63 -20.05
N PRO A 131 9.64 3.45 -21.04
CA PRO A 131 10.17 4.80 -21.23
C PRO A 131 9.54 5.80 -20.23
N LEU A 132 10.26 6.15 -19.17
CA LEU A 132 9.77 7.04 -18.11
C LEU A 132 10.60 8.33 -18.04
N ASP A 133 9.97 9.44 -17.60
CA ASP A 133 10.68 10.68 -17.27
C ASP A 133 11.36 10.63 -15.90
N GLY A 134 10.99 9.64 -15.09
CA GLY A 134 11.60 9.39 -13.79
C GLY A 134 10.99 8.21 -13.05
N PHE A 135 11.73 7.72 -12.06
CA PHE A 135 11.30 6.71 -11.11
C PHE A 135 11.62 7.15 -9.68
N VAL A 136 10.65 7.03 -8.79
CA VAL A 136 10.82 7.25 -7.34
C VAL A 136 10.28 6.06 -6.58
N GLY A 137 11.13 5.40 -5.80
CA GLY A 137 10.73 4.23 -5.01
C GLY A 137 11.89 3.61 -4.25
N PRO A 138 11.67 2.53 -3.50
CA PRO A 138 12.75 1.84 -2.80
C PRO A 138 13.73 1.18 -3.77
N ASP A 139 15.01 1.09 -3.36
CA ASP A 139 15.99 0.22 -4.00
C ASP A 139 15.81 -1.24 -3.50
N PRO A 140 15.34 -2.18 -4.33
CA PRO A 140 15.13 -3.56 -3.90
C PRO A 140 16.39 -4.24 -3.41
N LYS A 141 17.57 -3.90 -3.97
CA LYS A 141 18.82 -4.50 -3.51
C LYS A 141 19.12 -4.06 -2.08
N THR A 142 18.98 -2.76 -1.79
CA THR A 142 19.13 -2.23 -0.43
C THR A 142 18.08 -2.81 0.52
N VAL A 143 16.82 -2.98 0.10
CA VAL A 143 15.79 -3.64 0.91
C VAL A 143 16.21 -5.06 1.31
N GLY A 144 16.69 -5.85 0.36
CA GLY A 144 17.18 -7.20 0.63
C GLY A 144 18.42 -7.22 1.52
N LEU A 145 19.33 -6.26 1.31
CA LEU A 145 20.54 -6.10 2.12
C LEU A 145 20.18 -5.89 3.59
N GLU A 146 19.28 -4.96 3.90
CA GLU A 146 18.82 -4.68 5.26
C GLU A 146 18.18 -5.89 5.93
N GLN A 147 17.34 -6.65 5.21
CA GLN A 147 16.79 -7.92 5.72
C GLN A 147 17.89 -8.94 6.04
N GLY A 148 18.85 -9.12 5.13
CA GLY A 148 19.94 -10.07 5.29
C GLY A 148 20.86 -9.69 6.44
N GLU A 149 21.19 -8.41 6.58
CA GLU A 149 22.00 -7.87 7.67
C GLU A 149 21.30 -7.99 9.02
N PHE A 150 20.00 -7.68 9.08
CA PHE A 150 19.20 -7.86 10.29
C PHE A 150 19.23 -9.32 10.77
N VAL A 151 19.07 -10.29 9.86
CA VAL A 151 19.15 -11.72 10.20
C VAL A 151 20.57 -12.13 10.61
N ALA A 152 21.59 -11.70 9.87
CA ALA A 152 22.98 -11.98 10.20
C ALA A 152 23.36 -11.48 11.61
N GLU A 153 22.96 -10.26 11.94
CA GLU A 153 23.20 -9.65 13.24
C GLU A 153 22.41 -10.36 14.35
N SER A 154 21.15 -10.72 14.10
CA SER A 154 20.32 -11.49 15.04
C SER A 154 20.90 -12.87 15.36
N LEU A 155 21.72 -13.41 14.46
CA LEU A 155 22.36 -14.71 14.59
C LEU A 155 23.85 -14.64 14.95
N ARG A 156 24.42 -13.45 15.22
CA ARG A 156 25.87 -13.24 15.38
C ARG A 156 26.57 -14.16 16.40
N GLU A 157 25.85 -14.59 17.44
CA GLU A 157 26.37 -15.48 18.49
C GLU A 157 26.34 -16.97 18.08
N LYS A 158 25.71 -17.31 16.96
CA LYS A 158 25.64 -18.68 16.45
C LYS A 158 26.76 -18.92 15.44
N PRO A 159 27.67 -19.89 15.66
CA PRO A 159 28.76 -20.14 14.72
C PRO A 159 28.29 -20.66 13.36
N SER A 160 27.10 -21.25 13.30
CA SER A 160 26.47 -21.74 12.07
C SER A 160 24.95 -21.74 12.19
N GLY A 161 24.24 -21.70 11.07
CA GLY A 161 22.77 -21.75 11.06
C GLY A 161 22.19 -21.97 9.66
N ARG A 162 20.92 -22.34 9.60
CA ARG A 162 20.16 -22.51 8.36
C ARG A 162 19.12 -21.40 8.23
N VAL A 163 19.22 -20.66 7.14
CA VAL A 163 18.32 -19.54 6.82
C VAL A 163 17.51 -19.91 5.60
N LEU A 164 16.20 -19.91 5.73
CA LEU A 164 15.28 -20.08 4.61
C LEU A 164 14.90 -18.71 4.03
N ILE A 165 14.96 -18.56 2.72
CA ILE A 165 14.42 -17.41 1.99
C ILE A 165 13.24 -17.91 1.13
N MET A 166 12.08 -17.30 1.32
CA MET A 166 10.84 -17.61 0.58
C MET A 166 10.69 -16.67 -0.61
N ILE A 167 10.73 -17.23 -1.82
CA ILE A 167 10.70 -16.51 -3.08
C ILE A 167 9.29 -16.54 -3.67
N THR A 168 8.67 -15.39 -3.96
CA THR A 168 7.27 -15.36 -4.43
C THR A 168 7.12 -15.22 -5.94
N ASP A 169 8.02 -14.50 -6.60
CA ASP A 169 8.05 -14.37 -8.06
C ASP A 169 9.49 -14.36 -8.59
N PRO A 170 10.09 -15.53 -8.88
CA PRO A 170 11.48 -15.61 -9.31
C PRO A 170 11.77 -14.91 -10.66
N GLN A 171 10.74 -14.58 -11.44
CA GLN A 171 10.89 -13.87 -12.71
C GLN A 171 10.87 -12.35 -12.55
N SER A 172 10.45 -11.86 -11.38
CA SER A 172 10.43 -10.43 -11.08
C SER A 172 11.84 -9.89 -10.87
N GLN A 173 12.16 -8.78 -11.54
CA GLN A 173 13.42 -8.05 -11.33
C GLN A 173 13.53 -7.54 -9.89
N TRP A 174 12.40 -7.12 -9.29
CA TRP A 174 12.34 -6.72 -7.88
C TRP A 174 12.79 -7.88 -6.98
N GLU A 175 12.22 -9.07 -7.18
CA GLU A 175 12.51 -10.25 -6.38
C GLU A 175 13.97 -10.69 -6.51
N GLN A 176 14.52 -10.66 -7.73
CA GLN A 176 15.91 -11.02 -7.98
C GLN A 176 16.89 -10.05 -7.29
N GLN A 177 16.57 -8.75 -7.27
CA GLN A 177 17.40 -7.74 -6.60
C GLN A 177 17.30 -7.82 -5.07
N VAL A 178 16.09 -8.05 -4.52
CA VAL A 178 15.91 -8.33 -3.08
C VAL A 178 16.72 -9.56 -2.68
N LEU A 179 16.57 -10.67 -3.41
CA LEU A 179 17.32 -11.90 -3.14
C LEU A 179 18.84 -11.70 -3.20
N ALA A 180 19.33 -10.92 -4.17
CA ALA A 180 20.75 -10.57 -4.25
C ALA A 180 21.21 -9.77 -3.03
N GLY A 181 20.40 -8.80 -2.57
CA GLY A 181 20.63 -8.07 -1.33
C GLY A 181 20.65 -8.99 -0.10
N ASN A 182 19.69 -9.91 0.04
CA ASN A 182 19.65 -10.84 1.17
C ASN A 182 20.92 -11.68 1.25
N ARG A 183 21.37 -12.22 0.11
CA ARG A 183 22.61 -12.99 0.02
C ARG A 183 23.82 -12.17 0.46
N GLU A 184 23.90 -10.91 0.02
CA GLU A 184 24.98 -9.99 0.39
C GLU A 184 24.98 -9.70 1.90
N GLY A 185 23.81 -9.41 2.49
CA GLY A 185 23.68 -9.16 3.92
C GLY A 185 24.00 -10.38 4.78
N LEU A 186 23.48 -11.56 4.38
CA LEU A 186 23.74 -12.82 5.08
C LEU A 186 25.21 -13.26 4.99
N ALA A 187 25.92 -12.94 3.89
CA ALA A 187 27.32 -13.30 3.70
C ALA A 187 28.26 -12.64 4.71
N LYS A 188 27.83 -11.57 5.41
CA LYS A 188 28.57 -11.00 6.54
C LYS A 188 28.74 -11.99 7.70
N HIS A 189 27.88 -13.01 7.78
CA HIS A 189 27.96 -14.09 8.73
C HIS A 189 28.49 -15.38 8.08
N GLY A 190 29.77 -15.69 8.30
CA GLY A 190 30.50 -16.76 7.58
C GLY A 190 30.02 -18.21 7.78
N GLY A 191 29.05 -18.45 8.67
CA GLY A 191 28.53 -19.78 9.00
C GLY A 191 27.09 -20.10 8.56
N LEU A 192 26.41 -19.22 7.82
CA LEU A 192 25.00 -19.45 7.45
C LEU A 192 24.88 -20.26 6.16
N GLN A 193 24.09 -21.32 6.20
CA GLN A 193 23.60 -22.02 5.03
C GLN A 193 22.28 -21.39 4.57
N VAL A 194 22.30 -20.75 3.40
CA VAL A 194 21.11 -20.18 2.77
C VAL A 194 20.37 -21.26 1.98
N ILE A 195 19.08 -21.39 2.23
CA ILE A 195 18.16 -22.29 1.55
C ILE A 195 17.11 -21.42 0.89
N GLU A 196 16.99 -21.53 -0.42
CA GLU A 196 16.00 -20.78 -1.20
C GLU A 196 14.88 -21.72 -1.62
N ARG A 197 13.63 -21.27 -1.46
CA ARG A 197 12.44 -22.01 -1.86
C ARG A 197 11.41 -21.07 -2.44
N GLU A 198 10.82 -21.46 -3.56
CA GLU A 198 9.63 -20.78 -4.07
C GLU A 198 8.45 -21.00 -3.13
N MET A 199 7.65 -19.95 -2.95
CA MET A 199 6.44 -19.98 -2.17
C MET A 199 5.40 -20.86 -2.89
N PRO A 200 4.82 -21.88 -2.23
CA PRO A 200 3.78 -22.69 -2.83
C PRO A 200 2.57 -21.84 -3.23
N THR A 201 1.99 -22.11 -4.39
CA THR A 201 0.80 -21.40 -4.89
C THR A 201 -0.51 -22.11 -4.56
N ALA A 202 -0.47 -23.42 -4.32
CA ALA A 202 -1.62 -24.25 -3.97
C ALA A 202 -1.47 -24.83 -2.55
N ASP A 203 -2.58 -24.86 -1.79
CA ASP A 203 -2.66 -25.37 -0.42
C ASP A 203 -1.50 -24.92 0.48
N VAL A 204 -1.24 -23.61 0.48
CA VAL A 204 -0.13 -22.96 1.20
C VAL A 204 0.08 -23.53 2.62
N PRO A 205 -0.95 -23.68 3.48
CA PRO A 205 -0.73 -24.20 4.83
C PRO A 205 -0.18 -25.63 4.85
N LEU A 206 -0.69 -26.51 3.99
CA LEU A 206 -0.24 -27.89 3.90
C LEU A 206 1.19 -27.96 3.32
N ALA A 207 1.47 -27.16 2.30
CA ALA A 207 2.79 -27.11 1.68
C ALA A 207 3.86 -26.57 2.64
N LEU A 208 3.57 -25.51 3.40
CA LEU A 208 4.47 -25.01 4.44
C LEU A 208 4.70 -26.05 5.55
N ASN A 209 3.65 -26.74 6.01
CA ASN A 209 3.82 -27.81 7.00
C ASN A 209 4.72 -28.94 6.52
N ARG A 210 4.61 -29.33 5.24
CA ARG A 210 5.53 -30.31 4.63
C ARG A 210 6.95 -29.76 4.53
N LEU A 211 7.10 -28.50 4.18
CA LEU A 211 8.41 -27.83 4.11
C LEU A 211 9.09 -27.81 5.49
N TRP A 212 8.36 -27.51 6.57
CA TRP A 212 8.90 -27.56 7.93
C TRP A 212 9.31 -28.97 8.33
N ALA A 213 8.56 -30.00 7.92
CA ALA A 213 8.92 -31.39 8.16
C ALA A 213 10.16 -31.84 7.36
N GLU A 214 10.31 -31.37 6.11
CA GLU A 214 11.48 -31.63 5.26
C GLU A 214 12.72 -30.93 5.82
N LEU A 215 12.60 -29.63 6.11
CA LEU A 215 13.74 -28.82 6.50
C LEU A 215 14.11 -29.05 7.96
N GLY A 216 13.18 -29.36 8.86
CA GLY A 216 13.42 -29.42 10.29
C GLY A 216 13.69 -28.04 10.89
N ALA A 217 14.46 -27.97 11.97
CA ALA A 217 14.76 -26.72 12.66
C ALA A 217 15.58 -25.76 11.76
N LEU A 218 15.18 -24.50 11.79
CA LEU A 218 15.81 -23.39 11.08
C LEU A 218 16.22 -22.30 12.08
N GLU A 219 17.28 -21.56 11.77
CA GLU A 219 17.71 -20.41 12.54
C GLU A 219 16.97 -19.15 12.14
N ALA A 220 16.65 -18.99 10.84
CA ALA A 220 15.88 -17.86 10.37
C ALA A 220 15.01 -18.19 9.14
N VAL A 221 13.98 -17.37 8.93
CA VAL A 221 13.13 -17.33 7.74
C VAL A 221 12.98 -15.88 7.26
N ILE A 222 13.26 -15.64 5.99
CA ILE A 222 13.10 -14.34 5.31
C ILE A 222 11.97 -14.46 4.29
N THR A 223 11.09 -13.45 4.25
CA THR A 223 9.98 -13.31 3.31
C THR A 223 10.03 -11.93 2.64
N HIS A 224 9.59 -11.83 1.38
CA HIS A 224 9.75 -10.59 0.58
C HIS A 224 8.48 -9.74 0.42
N ASP A 225 7.40 -10.11 1.10
CA ASP A 225 6.18 -9.30 1.18
C ASP A 225 5.37 -9.63 2.45
N ASP A 226 4.47 -8.71 2.80
CA ASP A 226 3.62 -8.79 3.97
C ASP A 226 2.71 -10.04 3.97
N GLU A 227 2.09 -10.35 2.83
CA GLU A 227 1.14 -11.45 2.71
C GLU A 227 1.82 -12.80 3.00
N THR A 228 3.01 -12.99 2.45
CA THR A 228 3.86 -14.16 2.65
C THR A 228 4.37 -14.22 4.08
N THR A 229 4.78 -13.08 4.64
CA THR A 229 5.20 -12.97 6.04
C THR A 229 4.10 -13.48 6.96
N ARG A 230 2.86 -13.00 6.80
CA ARG A 230 1.71 -13.46 7.60
C ARG A 230 1.44 -14.96 7.48
N LYS A 231 1.45 -15.49 6.26
CA LYS A 231 1.24 -16.94 6.01
C LYS A 231 2.31 -17.79 6.69
N VAL A 232 3.58 -17.37 6.62
CA VAL A 232 4.69 -18.04 7.28
C VAL A 232 4.56 -17.99 8.80
N LEU A 233 4.24 -16.81 9.38
CA LEU A 233 4.06 -16.65 10.82
C LEU A 233 2.94 -17.52 11.38
N VAL A 234 1.81 -17.61 10.68
CA VAL A 234 0.69 -18.49 11.06
C VAL A 234 1.14 -19.96 11.05
N SER A 235 1.87 -20.39 10.01
CA SER A 235 2.34 -21.77 9.90
C SER A 235 3.42 -22.13 10.92
N LEU A 236 4.26 -21.17 11.32
CA LEU A 236 5.30 -21.35 12.35
C LEU A 236 4.73 -21.53 13.76
N ALA A 237 3.55 -20.98 14.06
CA ALA A 237 2.95 -21.02 15.41
C ALA A 237 2.72 -22.45 15.94
N GLY A 238 2.64 -23.46 15.07
CA GLY A 238 2.50 -24.88 15.43
C GLY A 238 3.80 -25.68 15.42
N GLN A 239 4.94 -25.06 15.12
CA GLN A 239 6.22 -25.76 14.99
C GLN A 239 6.98 -25.84 16.32
N PRO A 240 7.79 -26.89 16.54
CA PRO A 240 8.58 -27.05 17.77
C PRO A 240 9.82 -26.14 17.82
N PHE A 241 10.05 -25.33 16.79
CA PHE A 241 11.18 -24.40 16.67
C PHE A 241 10.67 -22.98 16.42
N ALA A 242 11.45 -21.98 16.85
CA ALA A 242 11.12 -20.57 16.73
C ALA A 242 12.29 -19.85 16.01
N PRO A 243 12.27 -19.75 14.68
CA PRO A 243 13.33 -19.10 13.93
C PRO A 243 13.24 -17.57 14.09
N VAL A 244 14.36 -16.87 13.87
CA VAL A 244 14.33 -15.42 13.59
C VAL A 244 13.52 -15.19 12.31
N THR A 245 12.69 -14.16 12.26
CA THR A 245 11.81 -13.92 11.10
C THR A 245 11.93 -12.48 10.62
N ALA A 246 12.10 -12.30 9.31
CA ALA A 246 12.24 -10.99 8.67
C ALA A 246 11.29 -10.85 7.46
N GLY A 247 10.52 -9.75 7.42
CA GLY A 247 9.55 -9.44 6.36
C GLY A 247 9.82 -8.11 5.63
N ILE A 248 8.95 -7.75 4.68
CA ILE A 248 8.91 -6.44 4.01
C ILE A 248 7.49 -5.88 4.09
N GLY A 249 7.38 -4.60 4.47
CA GLY A 249 6.16 -3.80 4.36
C GLY A 249 5.69 -3.24 5.70
N ALA A 250 6.04 -3.88 6.81
CA ALA A 250 5.68 -3.43 8.16
C ALA A 250 4.19 -3.06 8.31
N SER A 251 3.29 -3.94 7.85
CA SER A 251 1.85 -3.74 8.01
C SER A 251 1.47 -3.65 9.48
N LYS A 252 0.23 -3.22 9.74
CA LYS A 252 -0.30 -3.23 11.10
C LYS A 252 -0.27 -4.63 11.70
N GLU A 253 -0.60 -5.65 10.92
CA GLU A 253 -0.71 -7.01 11.41
C GLU A 253 0.69 -7.60 11.70
N THR A 254 1.67 -7.43 10.81
CA THR A 254 3.03 -7.92 11.08
C THR A 254 3.71 -7.15 12.22
N ALA A 255 3.45 -5.84 12.34
CA ALA A 255 3.87 -5.05 13.50
C ALA A 255 3.25 -5.56 14.83
N GLN A 256 2.00 -6.04 14.81
CA GLN A 256 1.37 -6.69 15.96
C GLN A 256 2.05 -8.02 16.30
N TYR A 257 2.48 -8.81 15.30
CA TYR A 257 3.28 -10.01 15.54
C TYR A 257 4.65 -9.68 16.17
N ILE A 258 5.29 -8.57 15.77
CA ILE A 258 6.53 -8.09 16.42
C ILE A 258 6.26 -7.70 17.88
N ALA A 259 5.19 -6.94 18.14
CA ALA A 259 4.80 -6.54 19.49
C ALA A 259 4.54 -7.76 20.40
N ALA A 260 3.94 -8.82 19.84
CA ALA A 260 3.67 -10.09 20.51
C ALA A 260 4.90 -10.99 20.66
N GLY A 261 6.07 -10.62 20.13
CA GLY A 261 7.28 -11.45 20.16
C GLY A 261 7.19 -12.71 19.28
N LYS A 262 6.31 -12.71 18.28
CA LYS A 262 6.12 -13.81 17.31
C LYS A 262 6.81 -13.54 15.97
N HIS A 263 7.22 -12.30 15.73
CA HIS A 263 7.99 -11.86 14.59
C HIS A 263 9.14 -10.96 15.05
N HIS A 264 10.26 -10.90 14.32
CA HIS A 264 11.47 -10.23 14.81
C HIS A 264 11.75 -8.90 14.11
N GLY A 265 11.51 -8.81 12.80
CA GLY A 265 11.69 -7.54 12.11
C GLY A 265 11.09 -7.44 10.71
N GLU A 266 10.92 -6.21 10.27
CA GLU A 266 10.33 -5.83 8.99
C GLU A 266 11.19 -4.75 8.35
N VAL A 267 11.40 -4.80 7.03
CA VAL A 267 11.86 -3.61 6.31
C VAL A 267 10.64 -2.77 5.93
N ASP A 268 10.50 -1.62 6.56
CA ASP A 268 9.47 -0.63 6.29
C ASP A 268 9.89 0.27 5.13
N LEU A 269 9.08 0.27 4.06
CA LEU A 269 9.32 1.05 2.84
C LEU A 269 8.89 2.52 2.96
N GLU A 270 8.47 2.94 4.17
CA GLU A 270 8.09 4.32 4.52
C GLU A 270 7.15 4.98 3.49
N PRO A 271 5.92 4.46 3.29
CA PRO A 271 5.02 4.88 2.22
C PRO A 271 4.68 6.38 2.26
N GLU A 272 4.60 7.00 3.44
CA GLU A 272 4.41 8.44 3.59
C GLU A 272 5.63 9.24 3.11
N ALA A 273 6.85 8.78 3.42
CA ALA A 273 8.06 9.42 2.91
C ALA A 273 8.11 9.29 1.39
N MET A 274 7.86 8.09 0.85
CA MET A 274 7.78 7.85 -0.60
C MET A 274 6.74 8.76 -1.27
N ALA A 275 5.56 8.96 -0.66
CA ALA A 275 4.53 9.88 -1.16
C ALA A 275 5.03 11.32 -1.26
N ARG A 276 5.86 11.76 -0.29
CA ARG A 276 6.44 13.09 -0.27
C ARG A 276 7.47 13.27 -1.40
N TYR A 277 8.40 12.33 -1.54
CA TYR A 277 9.43 12.36 -2.58
C TYR A 277 8.82 12.36 -3.99
N VAL A 278 7.88 11.44 -4.25
CA VAL A 278 7.26 11.31 -5.57
C VAL A 278 6.37 12.53 -5.91
N PHE A 279 5.69 13.11 -4.91
CA PHE A 279 4.92 14.35 -5.08
C PHE A 279 5.84 15.52 -5.45
N ASP A 280 6.93 15.72 -4.71
CA ASP A 280 7.86 16.81 -4.96
C ASP A 280 8.56 16.67 -6.31
N ALA A 281 8.94 15.45 -6.68
CA ALA A 281 9.48 15.13 -8.01
C ALA A 281 8.47 15.50 -9.12
N ALA A 282 7.21 15.09 -9.00
CA ALA A 282 6.19 15.37 -10.01
C ALA A 282 5.86 16.86 -10.14
N VAL A 283 5.84 17.62 -9.03
CA VAL A 283 5.62 19.07 -9.06
C VAL A 283 6.77 19.79 -9.74
N LYS A 284 8.02 19.44 -9.43
CA LYS A 284 9.20 20.01 -10.09
C LYS A 284 9.23 19.64 -11.58
N LEU A 285 9.01 18.36 -11.86
CA LEU A 285 8.97 17.83 -13.21
C LEU A 285 7.87 18.55 -14.01
N GLY A 286 6.67 18.74 -13.48
CA GLY A 286 5.59 19.45 -14.17
C GLY A 286 5.85 20.94 -14.37
N SER A 287 6.42 21.63 -13.38
CA SER A 287 6.62 23.08 -13.44
C SER A 287 7.87 23.52 -14.22
N SER A 288 8.95 22.75 -14.18
CA SER A 288 10.25 23.14 -14.74
C SER A 288 10.78 22.20 -15.82
N GLY A 289 10.24 20.99 -15.92
CA GLY A 289 10.78 19.94 -16.80
C GLY A 289 12.00 19.23 -16.24
N ASP A 290 12.41 19.57 -15.01
CA ASP A 290 13.53 18.95 -14.30
C ASP A 290 13.10 18.61 -12.86
N TRP A 291 13.81 17.71 -12.20
CA TRP A 291 13.53 17.28 -10.83
C TRP A 291 14.79 16.72 -10.15
N ASP A 292 14.80 16.67 -8.82
CA ASP A 292 15.97 16.20 -8.07
C ASP A 292 16.03 14.66 -8.12
N TYR A 293 16.86 14.11 -8.99
CA TYR A 293 17.19 12.68 -9.04
C TYR A 293 18.66 12.47 -8.63
N GLU A 294 18.98 11.27 -8.14
CA GLU A 294 20.32 10.95 -7.62
C GLU A 294 21.17 10.11 -8.58
N GLY A 295 20.55 9.55 -9.60
CA GLY A 295 21.26 8.76 -10.59
C GLY A 295 20.37 8.27 -11.72
N TRP A 296 20.85 7.22 -12.38
CA TRP A 296 20.18 6.55 -13.48
C TRP A 296 20.08 5.07 -13.18
N VAL A 297 18.93 4.48 -13.48
CA VAL A 297 18.70 3.04 -13.37
C VAL A 297 18.40 2.46 -14.74
N ASP A 298 18.98 1.29 -15.00
CA ASP A 298 18.72 0.50 -16.20
C ASP A 298 17.37 -0.22 -16.04
N SER A 299 16.43 0.13 -16.93
CA SER A 299 15.15 -0.54 -17.03
C SER A 299 15.05 -1.33 -18.34
N GLY A 300 16.13 -1.95 -18.84
CA GLY A 300 16.14 -2.68 -20.11
C GLY A 300 16.62 -1.81 -21.28
N SER A 301 15.74 -1.42 -22.20
CA SER A 301 16.13 -0.57 -23.34
C SER A 301 16.28 0.91 -22.99
N TYR A 302 16.07 1.28 -21.72
CA TYR A 302 16.01 2.67 -21.26
C TYR A 302 16.85 2.89 -20.02
N GLN A 303 17.39 4.10 -19.93
CA GLN A 303 18.00 4.67 -18.73
C GLN A 303 17.00 5.65 -18.14
N VAL A 304 16.60 5.42 -16.88
CA VAL A 304 15.56 6.20 -16.21
C VAL A 304 16.19 7.00 -15.07
N PRO A 305 15.97 8.32 -14.96
CA PRO A 305 16.40 9.07 -13.79
C PRO A 305 15.72 8.52 -12.53
N VAL A 306 16.48 8.27 -11.48
CA VAL A 306 15.98 7.62 -10.25
C VAL A 306 16.27 8.45 -9.01
N LEU A 307 15.32 8.39 -8.07
CA LEU A 307 15.52 8.77 -6.68
C LEU A 307 15.03 7.64 -5.78
N TYR A 308 15.95 7.01 -5.05
CA TYR A 308 15.59 5.98 -4.09
C TYR A 308 15.06 6.59 -2.80
N THR A 309 13.97 6.03 -2.30
CA THR A 309 13.34 6.51 -1.06
C THR A 309 13.97 5.86 0.16
N PRO A 310 13.99 6.56 1.32
CA PRO A 310 14.47 5.97 2.55
C PRO A 310 13.64 4.76 2.95
N LEU A 311 14.27 3.87 3.70
CA LEU A 311 13.69 2.68 4.31
C LEU A 311 14.27 2.52 5.71
N ARG A 312 13.66 1.66 6.50
CA ARG A 312 14.13 1.38 7.86
C ARG A 312 13.78 -0.04 8.30
N VAL A 313 14.67 -0.64 9.08
CA VAL A 313 14.37 -1.89 9.79
C VAL A 313 13.53 -1.58 11.02
N ILE A 314 12.35 -2.16 11.09
CA ILE A 314 11.48 -2.14 12.26
C ILE A 314 11.69 -3.41 13.06
N THR A 315 11.95 -3.26 14.34
CA THR A 315 12.04 -4.33 15.34
C THR A 315 11.20 -3.95 16.54
N ARG A 316 11.17 -4.82 17.56
CA ARG A 316 10.49 -4.50 18.83
C ARG A 316 10.97 -3.18 19.46
N ASP A 317 12.23 -2.82 19.26
CA ASP A 317 12.86 -1.68 19.93
C ASP A 317 12.44 -0.32 19.37
N ASN A 318 11.91 -0.28 18.14
CA ASN A 318 11.50 0.95 17.46
C ASN A 318 10.08 0.89 16.86
N LEU A 319 9.24 -0.01 17.36
CA LEU A 319 7.83 -0.15 16.94
C LEU A 319 7.02 1.13 17.07
N ASP A 320 7.43 2.06 17.93
CA ASP A 320 6.77 3.35 18.12
C ASP A 320 6.84 4.24 16.87
N LEU A 321 7.83 4.04 15.98
CA LEU A 321 7.92 4.69 14.68
C LEU A 321 6.72 4.39 13.77
N LEU A 322 5.98 3.31 14.04
CA LEU A 322 4.78 2.92 13.29
C LEU A 322 3.48 3.50 13.84
N LYS A 323 3.49 4.10 15.04
CA LYS A 323 2.26 4.57 15.72
C LYS A 323 1.51 5.63 14.93
N ALA A 324 2.22 6.51 14.23
CA ALA A 324 1.60 7.55 13.41
C ALA A 324 0.74 6.97 12.27
N ARG A 325 1.19 5.84 11.69
CA ARG A 325 0.50 5.14 10.60
C ARG A 325 -0.57 4.19 11.11
N HIS A 326 -0.24 3.36 12.10
CA HIS A 326 -1.07 2.21 12.50
C HIS A 326 -1.92 2.45 13.74
N GLY A 327 -1.66 3.51 14.50
CA GLY A 327 -2.27 3.76 15.80
C GLY A 327 -1.83 2.73 16.85
N SER A 328 -2.78 2.22 17.64
CA SER A 328 -2.49 1.16 18.61
C SER A 328 -2.10 -0.15 17.90
N LEU A 329 -0.99 -0.71 18.35
CA LEU A 329 -0.44 -2.02 17.96
C LEU A 329 -0.74 -3.10 19.00
N GLU A 330 -1.53 -2.80 20.02
CA GLU A 330 -2.07 -3.85 20.87
C GLU A 330 -3.05 -4.69 20.06
N PRO A 331 -3.09 -6.02 20.23
CA PRO A 331 -4.15 -6.84 19.68
C PRO A 331 -5.47 -6.27 20.22
N LYS A 332 -6.36 -5.82 19.33
CA LYS A 332 -7.72 -5.50 19.78
C LYS A 332 -8.30 -6.78 20.36
N ALA A 333 -8.71 -6.75 21.63
CA ALA A 333 -9.64 -7.76 22.13
C ALA A 333 -10.81 -7.83 21.15
N PRO A 334 -11.37 -9.02 20.85
CA PRO A 334 -12.48 -9.13 19.91
C PRO A 334 -13.63 -8.27 20.42
N ASP A 335 -13.77 -7.10 19.82
CA ASP A 335 -14.77 -6.12 20.19
C ASP A 335 -16.10 -6.67 19.66
N GLY A 336 -16.98 -7.11 20.55
CA GLY A 336 -18.29 -7.67 20.22
C GLY A 336 -19.28 -6.64 19.68
N ARG A 337 -18.80 -5.70 18.85
CA ARG A 337 -19.62 -4.67 18.19
C ARG A 337 -19.55 -4.89 16.69
N VAL A 338 -20.63 -5.48 16.20
CA VAL A 338 -21.04 -5.37 14.81
C VAL A 338 -21.45 -3.92 14.59
N ASP A 339 -20.68 -3.17 13.82
CA ASP A 339 -21.06 -1.84 13.35
C ASP A 339 -22.22 -1.99 12.35
N GLY A 340 -23.45 -1.86 12.87
CA GLY A 340 -24.65 -1.68 12.06
C GLY A 340 -24.84 -0.20 11.73
N GLU A 341 -24.81 0.12 10.44
CA GLU A 341 -25.20 1.43 9.91
C GLU A 341 -26.57 1.88 10.42
N GLY A 342 -26.67 3.18 10.70
CA GLY A 342 -27.80 3.77 11.38
C GLY A 342 -29.10 3.87 10.57
N SER A 343 -30.20 3.93 11.31
CA SER A 343 -31.31 4.84 11.01
C SER A 343 -31.92 5.29 12.33
N GLY A 344 -32.07 6.61 12.49
CA GLY A 344 -32.40 7.23 13.77
C GLY A 344 -33.87 7.17 14.16
N ARG A 345 -34.12 7.36 15.46
CA ARG A 345 -35.18 8.23 15.99
C ARG A 345 -35.00 8.47 17.49
N GLU A 346 -35.24 9.72 17.87
CA GLU A 346 -35.33 10.23 19.24
C GLU A 346 -36.45 9.55 20.04
N ASN A 347 -36.22 9.23 21.33
CA ASN A 347 -36.84 9.96 22.44
C ASN A 347 -36.47 9.41 23.83
N SER A 348 -36.22 10.36 24.74
CA SER A 348 -36.69 10.43 26.15
C SER A 348 -36.28 9.39 27.21
N ALA A 349 -35.57 9.94 28.21
CA ALA A 349 -35.74 9.79 29.66
C ALA A 349 -35.51 8.44 30.37
N GLY A 350 -34.54 8.49 31.30
CA GLY A 350 -34.79 8.14 32.71
C GLY A 350 -34.32 6.77 33.19
N GLY A 351 -33.63 6.80 34.34
CA GLY A 351 -33.58 5.67 35.28
C GLY A 351 -32.37 4.75 35.13
N GLY A 352 -31.50 4.74 36.14
CA GLY A 352 -30.41 3.78 36.26
C GLY A 352 -30.92 2.38 36.61
N ASP A 353 -30.11 1.36 36.28
CA ASP A 353 -30.08 0.11 37.03
C ASP A 353 -28.74 -0.61 36.81
N GLN A 354 -28.45 -1.48 37.77
CA GLN A 354 -27.20 -2.14 38.11
C GLN A 354 -26.68 -3.09 37.02
N GLY A 355 -25.35 -3.32 37.09
CA GLY A 355 -24.62 -4.21 36.22
C GLY A 355 -25.18 -5.63 36.18
N GLN A 356 -25.53 -6.07 34.98
CA GLN A 356 -25.60 -7.49 34.64
C GLN A 356 -24.29 -7.87 33.94
N GLU A 357 -23.49 -8.71 34.61
CA GLU A 357 -22.49 -9.55 33.96
C GLU A 357 -23.16 -10.31 32.82
N LYS A 358 -22.74 -10.05 31.58
CA LYS A 358 -23.16 -10.83 30.41
C LYS A 358 -22.63 -12.25 30.57
N GLN A 359 -23.49 -13.17 30.98
CA GLN A 359 -23.20 -14.60 31.04
C GLN A 359 -22.88 -15.13 29.63
N GLY A 360 -21.62 -15.51 29.40
CA GLY A 360 -21.20 -16.24 28.20
C GLY A 360 -21.43 -17.74 28.36
N THR A 361 -21.85 -18.41 27.31
CA THR A 361 -22.03 -19.87 27.27
C THR A 361 -20.67 -20.57 27.20
N LYS A 362 -20.41 -21.48 28.15
CA LYS A 362 -19.21 -22.31 28.18
C LYS A 362 -19.45 -23.60 27.40
N ILE A 363 -18.65 -23.84 26.36
CA ILE A 363 -18.69 -25.03 25.53
C ILE A 363 -17.50 -25.92 25.88
N LYS A 364 -17.76 -27.20 26.18
CA LYS A 364 -16.74 -28.22 26.42
C LYS A 364 -16.79 -29.28 25.34
N VAL A 365 -15.66 -29.52 24.67
CA VAL A 365 -15.53 -30.54 23.62
C VAL A 365 -14.57 -31.63 24.11
N LYS A 366 -15.06 -32.87 24.19
CA LYS A 366 -14.25 -34.06 24.50
C LYS A 366 -13.85 -34.75 23.21
N LEU A 367 -12.54 -34.87 22.96
CA LEU A 367 -11.99 -35.59 21.82
C LEU A 367 -11.82 -37.08 22.14
N LYS A 368 -11.84 -37.93 21.11
CA LYS A 368 -11.71 -39.40 21.25
C LYS A 368 -10.37 -39.87 21.87
N GLY A 369 -9.40 -38.97 22.04
CA GLY A 369 -8.14 -39.21 22.76
C GLY A 369 -8.16 -38.83 24.25
N GLY A 370 -9.30 -38.47 24.83
CA GLY A 370 -9.43 -38.05 26.23
C GLY A 370 -9.06 -36.59 26.50
N GLN A 371 -8.68 -35.83 25.46
CA GLN A 371 -8.39 -34.41 25.56
C GLN A 371 -9.69 -33.60 25.61
N GLU A 372 -9.76 -32.65 26.54
CA GLU A 372 -10.87 -31.71 26.70
C GLU A 372 -10.45 -30.31 26.25
N LEU A 373 -11.25 -29.70 25.39
CA LEU A 373 -11.11 -28.30 24.98
C LEU A 373 -12.30 -27.52 25.52
N GLU A 374 -12.03 -26.37 26.13
CA GLU A 374 -13.05 -25.50 26.73
C GLU A 374 -12.98 -24.10 26.10
N PHE A 375 -14.13 -23.61 25.64
CA PHE A 375 -14.26 -22.30 25.03
C PHE A 375 -15.42 -21.55 25.67
N GLN A 376 -15.28 -20.24 25.85
CA GLN A 376 -16.36 -19.39 26.33
C GLN A 376 -16.77 -18.43 25.22
N VAL A 377 -18.04 -18.52 24.82
CA VAL A 377 -18.61 -17.72 23.74
C VAL A 377 -19.60 -16.72 24.35
N PRO A 378 -19.54 -15.43 23.99
CA PRO A 378 -20.51 -14.46 24.44
C PRO A 378 -21.87 -14.70 23.77
N GLY A 379 -22.94 -14.84 24.57
CA GLY A 379 -24.30 -15.10 24.09
C GLY A 379 -24.66 -16.59 24.02
N GLU A 380 -25.93 -16.86 23.71
CA GLU A 380 -26.50 -18.21 23.67
C GLU A 380 -26.15 -18.92 22.35
N VAL A 381 -25.64 -20.15 22.46
CA VAL A 381 -25.22 -20.95 21.29
C VAL A 381 -26.45 -21.53 20.61
N GLN A 382 -26.74 -21.08 19.38
CA GLN A 382 -27.91 -21.54 18.62
C GLN A 382 -27.69 -22.87 17.89
N GLY A 383 -26.44 -23.28 17.68
CA GLY A 383 -26.10 -24.54 17.04
C GLY A 383 -24.59 -24.79 17.04
N ILE A 384 -24.19 -26.06 17.02
CA ILE A 384 -22.80 -26.49 16.88
C ILE A 384 -22.75 -27.48 15.72
N GLU A 385 -22.09 -27.10 14.62
CA GLU A 385 -21.83 -27.99 13.49
C GLU A 385 -20.40 -28.54 13.57
N VAL A 386 -20.25 -29.84 13.29
CA VAL A 386 -18.96 -30.53 13.33
C VAL A 386 -18.73 -31.18 11.97
N GLU A 387 -17.91 -30.56 11.12
CA GLU A 387 -17.50 -31.18 9.85
C GLU A 387 -16.37 -32.17 10.10
N SER A 388 -16.64 -33.45 9.81
CA SER A 388 -15.65 -34.51 9.81
C SER A 388 -15.08 -34.63 8.38
N GLY A 389 -13.81 -34.29 8.19
CA GLY A 389 -13.17 -34.43 6.88
C GLY A 389 -13.04 -35.90 6.47
N GLY A 390 -13.94 -36.34 5.57
CA GLY A 390 -13.77 -37.53 4.73
C GLY A 390 -14.90 -38.57 4.79
N GLY A 391 -15.61 -38.74 3.67
CA GLY A 391 -16.23 -40.02 3.29
C GLY A 391 -17.76 -40.05 3.14
N GLU A 392 -18.18 -40.09 1.87
CA GLU A 392 -19.44 -40.64 1.31
C GLU A 392 -20.80 -40.00 1.65
N LYS A 393 -21.42 -39.47 0.59
CA LYS A 393 -22.86 -39.18 0.52
C LYS A 393 -23.66 -40.47 0.71
N GLN A 394 -24.44 -40.56 1.78
CA GLN A 394 -25.65 -41.37 1.80
C GLN A 394 -26.87 -40.46 1.84
N GLN A 395 -27.66 -40.53 0.77
CA GLN A 395 -29.02 -40.00 0.70
C GLN A 395 -29.88 -40.68 1.78
N GLN A 396 -30.38 -39.92 2.73
CA GLN A 396 -31.46 -40.38 3.60
C GLN A 396 -32.79 -40.21 2.87
N GLN A 397 -33.41 -41.35 2.60
CA GLN A 397 -34.74 -41.50 2.04
C GLN A 397 -35.75 -41.25 3.17
N GLU A 398 -36.64 -40.26 3.00
CA GLU A 398 -37.79 -40.03 3.87
C GLU A 398 -38.74 -41.24 3.82
N GLN A 399 -38.83 -41.99 4.92
CA GLN A 399 -39.95 -42.89 5.16
C GLN A 399 -41.05 -42.15 5.92
N LYS A 400 -42.12 -41.83 5.20
CA LYS A 400 -43.43 -41.48 5.76
C LYS A 400 -44.02 -42.72 6.44
N GLU A 401 -44.26 -42.64 7.74
CA GLU A 401 -45.16 -43.53 8.44
C GLU A 401 -46.60 -43.28 7.98
N GLY A 402 -47.17 -44.26 7.28
CA GLY A 402 -48.60 -44.35 7.00
C GLY A 402 -49.29 -45.15 8.10
N GLN A 403 -50.18 -44.49 8.82
CA GLN A 403 -51.24 -45.12 9.62
C GLN A 403 -52.30 -45.75 8.69
N GLY A 404 -52.90 -46.86 9.14
CA GLY A 404 -54.18 -47.38 8.63
C GLY A 404 -54.13 -48.88 8.30
N GLN A 405 -54.46 -49.78 9.25
CA GLN A 405 -55.79 -50.31 9.56
C GLN A 405 -56.25 -51.50 8.69
N SER A 406 -56.54 -52.61 9.41
CA SER A 406 -57.62 -53.59 9.22
C SER A 406 -57.76 -54.30 7.86
N SER A 407 -57.52 -55.61 7.82
CA SER A 407 -58.49 -56.68 8.16
C SER A 407 -57.84 -58.04 7.90
#